data_AF-A0A423HXJ8-F1
#
_entry.id   AF-A0A423HXJ8-F1
#
_cell.length_a   1.000
_cell.length_b   1.000
_cell.length_c   1.000
_cell.angle_alpha   90.00
_cell.angle_beta   90.00
_cell.angle_gamma   90.00
#
_symmetry.space_group_name_H-M   'P 1'
#
loop_
_entity.id
_entity.type
_entity.pdbx_description
1 polymer ?
#
loop_
_entity_poly.entity_id
_entity_poly.type
_entity_poly.pdbx_seq_one_letter_code
_entity_poly.pdbx_strand_id
1 'polypeptide(L)'
;MPENRDDLSLRQLADDGDIELLRQAAEALGITPEQLAKELIEKHIVARTRPKTMSGTIQPFRRPYSPARAKPDEGLKSEDT
;
A
#
# COMPACT_ATOMS: atom_id res chain seq x y z
N MET A 1 -28.33 -5.24 9.52
CA MET A 1 -27.53 -4.07 9.11
C MET A 1 -28.44 -3.19 8.27
N PRO A 2 -28.57 -1.89 8.53
CA PRO A 2 -29.34 -1.03 7.64
C PRO A 2 -28.62 -0.96 6.29
N GLU A 3 -29.33 -1.28 5.22
CA GLU A 3 -28.88 -1.09 3.85
C GLU A 3 -28.88 0.42 3.60
N ASN A 4 -27.75 1.09 3.82
CA ASN A 4 -27.59 2.52 3.48
C ASN A 4 -27.61 2.67 1.95
N ARG A 5 -28.82 2.64 1.37
CA ARG A 5 -29.11 3.08 0.00
C ARG A 5 -29.42 4.57 -0.01
N ASP A 6 -28.58 5.36 0.64
CA ASP A 6 -28.60 6.80 0.45
C ASP A 6 -27.82 7.07 -0.83
N ASP A 7 -28.53 7.16 -1.96
CA ASP A 7 -28.00 7.68 -3.21
C ASP A 7 -27.62 9.16 -2.98
N LEU A 8 -26.38 9.37 -2.51
CA LEU A 8 -25.81 10.69 -2.28
C LEU A 8 -25.62 11.40 -3.62
N SER A 9 -26.37 12.47 -3.83
CA SER A 9 -26.23 13.32 -5.01
C SER A 9 -24.97 14.18 -4.91
N LEU A 10 -24.27 14.41 -6.02
CA LEU A 10 -23.12 15.33 -6.07
C LEU A 10 -23.47 16.74 -5.55
N ARG A 11 -24.72 17.18 -5.72
CA ARG A 11 -25.24 18.45 -5.21
C ARG A 11 -25.26 18.56 -3.69
N GLN A 12 -25.21 17.43 -2.97
CA GLN A 12 -25.11 17.42 -1.50
C GLN A 12 -23.65 17.51 -1.03
N LEU A 13 -22.69 17.26 -1.92
CA LEU A 13 -21.27 17.13 -1.60
C LEU A 13 -20.44 18.35 -2.04
N ALA A 14 -20.88 19.04 -3.09
CA ALA A 14 -20.15 20.11 -3.73
C ALA A 14 -21.10 21.24 -4.17
N ASP A 15 -20.57 22.45 -4.32
CA ASP A 15 -21.34 23.57 -4.85
C ASP A 15 -21.48 23.49 -6.38
N ASP A 16 -22.29 24.38 -6.96
CA ASP A 16 -22.53 24.37 -8.41
C ASP A 16 -21.26 24.65 -9.23
N GLY A 17 -20.29 25.39 -8.69
CA GLY A 17 -19.03 25.70 -9.37
C GLY A 17 -18.12 24.47 -9.44
N ASP A 18 -17.97 23.77 -8.33
CA ASP A 18 -17.21 22.52 -8.23
C ASP A 18 -17.83 21.42 -9.10
N ILE A 19 -19.16 21.35 -9.16
CA ILE A 19 -19.87 20.39 -10.03
C ILE A 19 -19.60 20.67 -11.50
N GLU A 20 -19.58 21.93 -11.90
CA GLU A 20 -19.31 22.28 -13.29
C GLU A 20 -17.86 21.99 -13.69
N LEU A 21 -16.90 22.21 -12.77
CA LEU A 21 -15.52 21.80 -12.96
C LEU A 21 -15.41 20.27 -13.13
N LEU A 22 -16.10 19.50 -12.29
CA LEU A 22 -16.18 18.04 -12.39
C LEU A 22 -16.80 17.59 -13.73
N ARG A 23 -17.85 18.27 -14.20
CA ARG A 23 -18.49 17.98 -15.49
C ARG A 23 -17.52 18.20 -16.65
N GLN A 24 -16.81 19.32 -16.68
CA GLN A 24 -15.82 19.62 -17.73
C GLN A 24 -14.69 18.58 -17.77
N ALA A 25 -14.20 18.17 -16.59
CA ALA A 25 -13.17 17.14 -16.48
C ALA A 25 -13.69 15.76 -16.94
N ALA A 26 -14.93 15.41 -16.60
CA ALA A 26 -15.56 14.15 -17.00
C ALA A 26 -15.83 14.10 -18.51
N GLU A 27 -16.24 15.22 -19.11
CA GLU A 27 -16.44 15.36 -20.55
C GLU A 27 -15.15 15.12 -21.33
N ALA A 28 -14.02 15.67 -20.86
CA ALA A 28 -12.71 15.44 -21.47
C ALA A 28 -12.29 13.95 -21.47
N LEU A 29 -12.85 13.16 -20.55
CA LEU A 29 -12.59 11.73 -20.40
C LEU A 29 -13.71 10.85 -20.98
N GLY A 30 -14.82 11.43 -21.45
CA GLY A 30 -15.98 10.71 -21.99
C GLY A 30 -16.74 9.88 -20.95
N ILE A 31 -16.70 10.25 -19.67
CA ILE A 31 -17.40 9.54 -18.57
C ILE A 31 -18.38 10.46 -17.85
N THR A 32 -19.23 9.92 -16.97
CA THR A 32 -20.16 10.76 -16.19
C THR A 32 -19.44 11.42 -15.01
N PRO A 33 -19.87 12.62 -14.55
CA PRO A 33 -19.26 13.29 -13.42
C PRO A 33 -19.35 12.46 -12.12
N GLU A 34 -20.41 11.66 -11.95
CA GLU A 34 -20.56 10.76 -10.81
C GLU A 34 -19.53 9.64 -10.83
N GLN A 35 -19.26 9.07 -12.02
CA GLN A 35 -18.22 8.05 -12.20
C GLN A 35 -16.83 8.63 -11.92
N LEU A 36 -16.53 9.81 -12.46
CA LEU A 36 -15.27 10.49 -12.20
C LEU A 36 -15.08 10.78 -10.70
N ALA A 37 -16.11 11.33 -10.05
CA ALA A 37 -16.07 11.61 -8.62
C ALA A 37 -15.80 10.34 -7.80
N LYS A 38 -16.49 9.24 -8.13
CA LYS A 38 -16.28 7.94 -7.48
C LYS A 38 -14.83 7.48 -7.62
N GLU A 39 -14.28 7.47 -8.83
CA GLU A 39 -12.90 7.01 -9.08
C GLU A 39 -11.87 7.86 -8.33
N LEU A 40 -12.08 9.18 -8.30
CA LEU A 40 -11.18 10.09 -7.58
C LEU A 40 -11.23 9.87 -6.07
N ILE A 41 -12.42 9.67 -5.50
CA ILE A 41 -12.59 9.35 -4.09
C ILE A 41 -11.92 8.02 -3.75
N GLU A 42 -12.17 6.97 -4.54
CA GLU A 42 -11.54 5.65 -4.35
C GLU A 42 -10.01 5.76 -4.41
N LYS A 43 -9.47 6.45 -5.42
CA LYS A 43 -8.03 6.70 -5.56
C LYS A 43 -7.46 7.43 -4.35
N HIS A 44 -8.17 8.44 -3.84
CA HIS A 44 -7.75 9.20 -2.66
C HIS A 44 -7.76 8.34 -1.39
N ILE A 45 -8.80 7.53 -1.20
CA ILE A 45 -8.90 6.58 -0.08
C ILE A 45 -7.73 5.61 -0.14
N VAL A 46 -7.51 4.96 -1.28
CA VAL A 46 -6.40 4.00 -1.45
C VAL A 46 -5.06 4.67 -1.17
N ALA A 47 -4.82 5.89 -1.69
CA ALA A 47 -3.58 6.60 -1.45
C ALA A 47 -3.33 6.89 0.04
N ARG A 48 -4.39 7.15 0.82
CA ARG A 48 -4.29 7.42 2.26
C ARG A 48 -4.25 6.17 3.13
N THR A 49 -4.97 5.12 2.76
CA THR A 49 -5.18 3.93 3.61
C THR A 49 -4.27 2.76 3.24
N ARG A 50 -3.69 2.74 2.04
CA ARG A 50 -2.82 1.64 1.61
C ARG A 50 -1.63 1.52 2.57
N PRO A 51 -1.38 0.34 3.15
CA PRO A 51 -0.21 0.11 3.99
C PRO A 51 1.06 0.45 3.23
N LYS A 52 1.85 1.36 3.79
CA LYS A 52 3.16 1.70 3.23
C LYS A 52 4.15 0.61 3.65
N THR A 53 4.78 -0.04 2.69
CA THR A 53 5.90 -0.95 2.97
C THR A 53 7.03 -0.13 3.54
N MET A 54 7.41 -0.38 4.79
CA MET A 54 8.61 0.22 5.36
C MET A 54 9.82 -0.30 4.59
N SER A 55 10.71 0.60 4.17
CA SER A 55 12.00 0.20 3.62
C SER A 55 12.86 -0.39 4.74
N GLY A 56 13.32 -1.64 4.58
CA GLY A 56 14.19 -2.29 5.53
C GLY A 56 14.44 -3.76 5.19
N THR A 57 15.59 -4.28 5.61
CA THR A 57 15.90 -5.70 5.45
C THR A 57 15.13 -6.51 6.49
N ILE A 58 14.15 -7.30 6.05
CA ILE A 58 13.44 -8.26 6.92
C ILE A 58 14.45 -9.34 7.32
N GLN A 59 14.84 -9.35 8.59
CA GLN A 59 15.70 -10.40 9.15
C GLN A 59 14.84 -11.62 9.51
N PRO A 60 15.12 -12.81 8.96
CA PRO A 60 14.39 -14.01 9.35
C PRO A 60 14.70 -14.38 10.81
N PHE A 61 13.69 -14.87 11.54
CA PHE A 61 13.87 -15.35 12.93
C PHE A 61 14.91 -16.46 13.07
N ARG A 62 15.10 -17.23 12.00
CA ARG A 62 16.11 -18.29 11.89
C ARG A 62 17.12 -17.86 10.83
N ARG A 63 18.40 -17.80 11.21
CA ARG A 63 19.47 -17.69 10.20
C ARG A 63 19.40 -18.93 9.31
N PRO A 64 19.46 -18.79 7.97
CA PRO A 64 19.64 -19.94 7.10
C PRO A 64 20.89 -20.68 7.58
N TYR A 65 20.83 -22.02 7.56
CA TYR A 65 21.94 -22.86 7.98
C TYR A 65 23.19 -22.44 7.22
N SER A 66 24.10 -21.78 7.93
CA SER A 66 25.45 -21.54 7.45
C SER A 66 26.26 -22.71 7.95
N PRO A 67 26.73 -23.63 7.09
CA PRO A 67 27.67 -24.64 7.52
C PRO A 67 28.88 -23.88 8.07
N ALA A 68 29.05 -23.89 9.39
CA ALA A 68 30.21 -23.30 10.02
C ALA A 68 31.43 -23.88 9.30
N ARG A 69 32.30 -23.02 8.75
CA ARG A 69 33.62 -23.47 8.32
C ARG A 69 34.20 -24.23 9.50
N ALA A 70 34.46 -25.52 9.31
CA ALA A 70 35.13 -26.34 10.30
C ALA A 70 36.35 -25.56 10.77
N LYS A 71 36.46 -25.33 12.08
CA LYS A 71 37.71 -24.81 12.63
C LYS A 71 38.80 -25.81 12.21
N PRO A 72 39.93 -25.35 11.64
CA PRO A 72 41.04 -26.26 11.40
C PRO A 72 41.41 -26.88 12.74
N ASP A 73 41.51 -28.21 12.73
CA ASP A 73 41.84 -29.03 13.88
C ASP A 73 43.26 -28.67 14.33
N GLU A 74 43.40 -27.73 15.26
CA GLU A 74 44.65 -27.52 15.99
C GLU A 74 44.80 -28.73 16.92
N GLY A 75 45.37 -29.79 16.36
CA GLY A 75 45.65 -31.05 17.04
C GLY A 75 46.38 -30.82 18.37
N LEU A 76 46.07 -31.67 19.35
CA LEU A 76 46.68 -31.65 20.66
C LEU A 76 48.21 -31.57 20.52
N LYS A 77 48.79 -30.47 21.00
CA LYS A 77 50.24 -30.38 21.19
C LYS A 77 50.61 -31.49 22.16
N SER A 78 51.28 -32.52 21.66
CA SER A 78 52.00 -33.48 22.48
C SER A 78 53.02 -32.69 23.30
N GLU A 79 52.82 -32.65 24.62
CA GLU A 79 53.88 -32.27 25.54
C GLU A 79 54.94 -33.35 25.46
N ASP A 80 56.03 -33.06 24.74
CA ASP A 80 57.24 -33.85 24.81
C ASP A 80 58.01 -33.46 26.09
N THR A 81 58.24 -34.50 26.89
CA THR A 81 59.05 -34.63 28.12
C THR A 81 60.42 -33.97 28.09
#